data_AF-A0ABD5AGN4-F1
#
_entry.id   AF-A0ABD5AGN4-F1
#
_cell.length_a   1.000
_cell.length_b   1.000
_cell.length_c   1.000
_cell.angle_alpha   90.00
_cell.angle_beta   90.00
_cell.angle_gamma   90.00
#
_symmetry.space_group_name_H-M   'P 1'
#
loop_
_entity.id
_entity.type
_entity.pdbx_description
1 polymer ?
#
loop_
_entity_poly.entity_id
_entity_poly.type
_entity_poly.pdbx_seq_one_letter_code
_entity_poly.pdbx_strand_id
1 'polypeptide(L)' 'MNNYIWREFGILKSVNATDSTLYITSSCGTTLKMSLRKYKQQGLLVKKKAEAMLGSQVVVRTSQNTAQWSTSEWFS' A
#
# COMPACT_ATOMS: atom_id res chain seq x y z
N MET A 1 20.77 -1.59 6.89
CA MET A 1 20.11 -2.71 6.18
C MET A 1 18.64 -2.36 6.06
N ASN A 2 18.08 -2.34 4.85
CA ASN A 2 16.66 -2.01 4.65
C ASN A 2 15.84 -3.30 4.78
N ASN A 3 15.20 -3.51 5.93
CA ASN A 3 14.36 -4.69 6.14
C ASN A 3 12.98 -4.43 5.52
N TYR A 4 12.75 -5.04 4.36
CA TYR A 4 11.43 -5.08 3.73
C TYR A 4 10.68 -6.32 4.23
N ILE A 5 9.50 -6.12 4.79
CA ILE A 5 8.63 -7.19 5.27
C ILE A 5 7.42 -7.27 4.35
N TRP A 6 7.25 -8.42 3.73
CA TRP A 6 6.00 -8.79 3.07
C TRP A 6 4.99 -9.24 4.11
N ARG A 7 3.77 -8.72 4.02
CA ARG A 7 2.67 -9.08 4.91
C ARG A 7 1.43 -9.41 4.10
N GLU A 8 0.68 -10.38 4.58
CA GLU A 8 -0.67 -10.66 4.09
C GLU A 8 -1.54 -9.42 4.31
N PHE A 9 -2.15 -8.91 3.25
CA PHE A 9 -3.11 -7.81 3.32
C PHE A 9 -4.56 -8.30 3.19
N GLY A 10 -4.74 -9.50 2.64
CA GLY A 10 -6.03 -10.12 2.41
C GLY A 10 -6.62 -9.73 1.05
N ILE A 11 -7.94 -9.84 0.93
CA ILE A 11 -8.65 -9.54 -0.33
C ILE A 11 -8.71 -8.02 -0.50
N LEU A 12 -8.19 -7.51 -1.62
CA LEU A 12 -8.24 -6.09 -1.93
C LEU A 12 -9.67 -5.69 -2.30
N LYS A 13 -10.29 -4.82 -1.50
CA LYS A 13 -11.69 -4.39 -1.67
C LYS A 13 -11.82 -3.06 -2.40
N SER A 14 -10.94 -2.10 -2.11
CA SER A 14 -10.97 -0.81 -2.79
C SER A 14 -9.59 -0.17 -2.89
N VAL A 15 -9.47 0.69 -3.90
CA VAL A 15 -8.29 1.50 -4.18
C VAL A 15 -8.76 2.93 -4.40
N ASN A 16 -8.22 3.88 -3.65
CA ASN A 16 -8.54 5.30 -3.75
C ASN A 16 -7.24 6.10 -3.78
N ALA A 17 -7.20 7.20 -4.51
CA ALA A 17 -6.03 8.06 -4.55
C ALA A 17 -6.43 9.53 -4.46
N THR A 18 -5.66 10.29 -3.70
CA THR A 18 -5.61 11.75 -3.74
C THR A 18 -4.35 12.20 -4.49
N ASP A 19 -4.18 13.50 -4.70
CA ASP A 19 -2.99 14.05 -5.36
C ASP A 19 -1.67 13.70 -4.67
N SER A 20 -1.72 13.32 -3.39
CA SER A 20 -0.53 13.08 -2.57
C SER A 20 -0.39 11.67 -2.05
N THR A 21 -1.48 10.90 -2.01
CA THR A 21 -1.55 9.64 -1.26
C THR A 21 -2.45 8.62 -1.95
N LEU A 22 -1.96 7.40 -2.10
CA LEU A 22 -2.73 6.22 -2.50
C LEU A 22 -3.20 5.50 -1.24
N TYR A 23 -4.44 5.04 -1.25
CA TYR A 23 -5.10 4.28 -0.19
C TYR A 23 -5.58 2.95 -0.77
N ILE A 24 -5.31 1.86 -0.07
CA ILE A 24 -5.86 0.53 -0.37
C ILE A 24 -6.59 0.03 0.87
N THR A 25 -7.75 -0.58 0.67
CA THR A 25 -8.57 -1.15 1.76
C THR A 25 -8.87 -2.60 1.46
N SER A 26 -8.67 -3.45 2.45
CA SER A 26 -8.97 -4.89 2.38
C SER A 26 -10.43 -5.17 2.74
N SER A 27 -10.89 -6.39 2.45
CA SER A 27 -12.25 -6.84 2.78
C SER A 27 -12.53 -6.88 4.29
N CYS A 28 -11.50 -7.06 5.12
CA CYS A 28 -11.59 -7.04 6.58
C CYS A 28 -11.53 -5.63 7.19
N GLY A 29 -11.43 -4.58 6.36
CA GLY A 29 -11.44 -3.18 6.80
C GLY A 29 -10.06 -2.58 7.07
N THR A 30 -8.97 -3.35 6.97
CA THR A 30 -7.60 -2.81 7.08
C THR A 30 -7.30 -1.88 5.91
N THR A 31 -6.84 -0.66 6.22
CA THR A 31 -6.48 0.34 5.20
C THR A 31 -5.01 0.71 5.33
N LEU A 32 -4.29 0.73 4.21
CA LEU A 32 -2.89 1.17 4.12
C LEU A 32 -2.76 2.30 3.11
N LYS A 33 -1.78 3.19 3.33
CA LYS A 33 -1.47 4.33 2.47
C LYS A 33 -0.04 4.30 1.93
N MET A 34 0.14 4.85 0.74
CA MET A 34 1.44 5.07 0.09
C MET A 34 1.56 6.53 -0.33
N SER A 35 2.71 7.15 -0.08
CA SER A 35 2.95 8.53 -0.52
C SER A 35 3.25 8.59 -2.01
N LEU A 36 2.35 9.20 -2.78
CA LEU A 36 2.57 9.49 -4.20
C LEU A 36 3.56 10.64 -4.39
N ARG A 37 3.70 11.55 -3.42
CA ARG A 37 4.72 12.62 -3.49
C ARG A 37 6.14 12.06 -3.45
N LYS A 38 6.39 11.07 -2.59
CA LYS A 38 7.71 10.43 -2.43
C LYS A 38 8.00 9.42 -3.54
N TYR A 39 6.99 8.67 -3.98
CA TYR A 39 7.14 7.56 -4.91
C TYR A 39 6.44 7.79 -6.25
N LYS A 40 6.47 9.02 -6.80
CA LYS A 40 5.66 9.47 -7.96
C LYS A 40 5.36 8.40 -9.01
N GLN A 41 6.35 7.97 -9.78
CA GLN A 41 6.15 7.01 -10.87
C GLN A 41 5.77 5.62 -10.35
N GLN A 42 6.43 5.16 -9.29
CA GLN A 42 6.17 3.85 -8.69
C GLN A 42 4.75 3.76 -8.11
N GLY A 43 4.24 4.85 -7.53
CA GLY A 43 2.91 4.95 -6.95
C GLY A 43 1.81 4.88 -8.01
N LEU A 44 2.04 5.43 -9.21
CA LEU A 44 1.12 5.27 -10.34
C LEU A 44 1.09 3.81 -10.83
N LEU A 45 2.24 3.15 -10.91
CA LEU A 45 2.32 1.73 -11.26
C LEU A 45 1.63 0.85 -10.22
N VAL A 46 1.85 1.13 -8.94
CA VAL A 46 1.20 0.42 -7.82
C VAL A 46 -0.31 0.65 -7.85
N LYS A 47 -0.78 1.89 -8.09
CA LYS A 47 -2.21 2.19 -8.25
C LYS A 47 -2.82 1.35 -9.38
N LYS A 48 -2.26 1.41 -10.58
CA LYS A 48 -2.75 0.66 -11.74
C LYS A 48 -2.78 -0.85 -11.47
N LYS A 49 -1.75 -1.37 -10.81
CA LYS A 49 -1.67 -2.78 -10.42
C LYS A 49 -2.73 -3.13 -9.38
N ALA A 50 -2.92 -2.30 -8.37
CA ALA A 50 -3.92 -2.52 -7.32
C ALA A 50 -5.35 -2.49 -7.90
N GLU A 51 -5.65 -1.56 -8.79
CA GLU A 51 -6.94 -1.49 -9.50
C GLU A 51 -7.21 -2.78 -10.29
N ALA A 52 -6.19 -3.33 -10.97
CA ALA A 52 -6.31 -4.60 -11.68
C ALA A 52 -6.45 -5.83 -10.76
N MET A 53 -6.13 -5.70 -9.47
CA MET A 53 -6.17 -6.78 -8.47
C MET A 53 -7.37 -6.67 -7.52
N LEU A 54 -8.33 -5.78 -7.79
CA LEU A 54 -9.56 -5.68 -7.01
C LEU A 54 -10.28 -7.04 -6.95
N GLY A 55 -10.70 -7.43 -5.75
CA GLY A 55 -11.32 -8.73 -5.47
C GLY A 55 -10.34 -9.90 -5.33
N SER A 56 -9.05 -9.69 -5.56
CA SER A 56 -8.01 -10.74 -5.42
C SER A 56 -7.33 -10.69 -4.05
N GLN A 57 -6.78 -11.83 -3.63
CA GLN A 57 -5.90 -11.89 -2.46
C GLN A 57 -4.55 -11.27 -2.79
N VAL A 58 -4.09 -10.34 -1.95
CA VAL A 58 -2.83 -9.61 -2.18
C VAL A 58 -1.94 -9.60 -0.94
N VAL A 59 -0.64 -9.58 -1.19
CA VAL A 59 0.39 -9.30 -0.19
C VAL A 59 0.94 -7.91 -0.44
N VAL A 60 1.26 -7.20 0.64
CA VAL A 60 1.83 -5.86 0.59
C VAL A 60 3.22 -5.87 1.18
N ARG A 61 4.11 -5.09 0.58
CA ARG A 61 5.45 -4.88 1.10
C ARG A 61 5.45 -3.63 1.97
N THR A 62 6.02 -3.77 3.16
CA THR A 62 6.23 -2.66 4.10
C THR A 62 7.72 -2.54 4.34
N SER A 63 8.29 -1.36 4.09
CA SER A 63 9.66 -1.08 4.50
C SER A 63 9.68 -0.73 5.99
N GLN A 64 10.21 -1.60 6.84
CA GLN A 64 10.45 -1.28 8.25
C GLN A 64 11.78 -0.52 8.33
N ASN A 65 11.78 0.72 7.85
CA ASN A 65 12.99 1.52 7.86
C ASN A 65 12.71 2.95 8.30
N THR A 66 13.26 3.24 9.48
CA THR A 66 13.58 4.56 10.03
C THR A 66 12.42 5.52 10.32
N ALA A 67 12.31 5.82 11.62
CA ALA A 67 11.63 6.96 12.27
C ALA A 67 10.09 6.97 12.27
N GLN A 68 9.50 6.53 13.39
CA GLN A 68 8.22 7.04 13.93
C GLN A 68 6.92 6.91 13.09
N TRP A 69 6.89 6.25 11.92
CA TRP A 69 5.63 5.99 11.22
C TRP A 69 5.16 4.55 11.40
N SER A 70 3.86 4.38 11.72
CA SER A 70 3.26 3.07 11.97
C SER A 70 3.23 2.23 10.68
N THR A 71 3.87 1.05 10.69
CA THR A 71 3.78 0.06 9.60
C THR A 71 2.37 -0.50 9.43
N SER A 72 1.47 -0.24 10.38
CA SER A 72 0.05 -0.58 10.28
C SER A 72 -0.73 0.40 9.41
N GLU A 73 -0.12 1.52 9.02
CA GLU A 73 -0.77 2.54 8.22
C GLU A 73 -0.15 2.70 6.82
N TRP A 74 1.11 2.32 6.61
CA TRP A 74 1.83 2.70 5.40
C TRP A 74 2.54 1.53 4.71
N PHE A 75 2.59 1.54 3.37
CA PHE A 75 3.25 0.52 2.53
C PHE A 75 4.09 1.14 1.40
N SER A 76 5.05 0.36 0.85
CA SER A 76 6.04 0.83 -0.14
C SER A 76 6.54 -0.21 -1.14
#